data_AF-A0A833E7M8-F1
#
_entry.id   AF-A0A833E7M8-F1
#
_cell.length_a   1.000
_cell.length_b   1.000
_cell.length_c   1.000
_cell.angle_alpha   90.00
_cell.angle_beta   90.00
_cell.angle_gamma   90.00
#
_symmetry.space_group_name_H-M   'P 1'
#
loop_
_entity.id
_entity.type
_entity.pdbx_description
1 polymer ?
#
loop_
_entity_poly.entity_id
_entity_poly.type
_entity_poly.pdbx_seq_one_letter_code
_entity_poly.pdbx_strand_id
1 'polypeptide(L)'
;MEIEVYCTLEEMKNFLIESTGKRKFPAKYRDDPTIMFERRNEIGKVYIESEVKEDIEEVEDIVIVKVKNVLGIEYKSKSGRTRLKWRQLYKNFGKLYGKASGNTLVNLYEVGIRDIRILKPRERK
;
A
#
# COMPACT_ATOMS: atom_id res chain seq x y z
N MET A 1 6.80 -5.71 -14.03
CA MET A 1 7.23 -7.04 -13.52
C MET A 1 6.19 -7.49 -12.50
N GLU A 2 5.85 -8.78 -12.48
CA GLU A 2 5.01 -9.33 -11.42
C GLU A 2 5.89 -9.65 -10.22
N ILE A 3 5.46 -9.24 -9.03
CA ILE A 3 6.20 -9.45 -7.78
C ILE A 3 5.31 -10.06 -6.71
N GLU A 4 5.97 -10.64 -5.73
CA GLU A 4 5.39 -11.14 -4.50
C GLU A 4 6.37 -10.92 -3.36
N VAL A 5 5.89 -10.42 -2.22
CA VAL A 5 6.67 -10.25 -1.00
C VAL A 5 5.75 -10.32 0.21
N TYR A 6 6.28 -10.79 1.33
CA TYR A 6 5.56 -10.74 2.59
C TYR A 6 6.03 -9.51 3.37
N CYS A 7 5.09 -8.75 3.92
CA CYS A 7 5.38 -7.56 4.69
C CYS A 7 4.28 -7.28 5.71
N THR A 8 4.64 -6.53 6.73
CA THR A 8 3.74 -6.01 7.75
C THR A 8 2.88 -4.88 7.20
N LEU A 9 1.77 -4.61 7.89
CA LEU A 9 0.88 -3.49 7.62
C LEU A 9 1.61 -2.14 7.80
N GLU A 10 2.55 -2.06 8.74
CA GLU A 10 3.37 -0.87 8.98
C GLU A 10 4.32 -0.60 7.80
N GLU A 11 5.04 -1.62 7.32
CA GLU A 11 5.87 -1.50 6.11
C GLU A 11 5.02 -1.12 4.89
N MET A 12 3.82 -1.70 4.77
CA MET A 12 2.87 -1.34 3.73
C MET A 12 2.39 0.12 3.85
N LYS A 13 2.11 0.61 5.07
CA LYS A 13 1.78 2.02 5.33
C LYS A 13 2.92 2.93 4.90
N ASN A 14 4.15 2.61 5.31
CA ASN A 14 5.34 3.38 4.95
C ASN A 14 5.55 3.41 3.43
N PHE A 15 5.38 2.27 2.75
CA PHE A 15 5.42 2.19 1.29
C PHE A 15 4.39 3.11 0.62
N LEU A 16 3.14 3.13 1.12
CA LEU A 16 2.09 3.99 0.59
C LEU A 16 2.43 5.47 0.78
N ILE A 17 2.93 5.85 1.95
CA ILE A 17 3.37 7.23 2.25
C ILE A 17 4.47 7.63 1.28
N GLU A 18 5.52 6.82 1.14
CA GLU A 18 6.64 7.12 0.23
C GLU A 18 6.16 7.21 -1.24
N SER A 19 5.25 6.33 -1.65
CA SER A 19 4.82 6.22 -3.05
C SER A 19 3.72 7.19 -3.48
N THR A 20 3.01 7.80 -2.53
CA THR A 20 1.78 8.57 -2.84
C THR A 20 1.72 9.93 -2.16
N GLY A 21 2.35 10.10 -0.99
CA GLY A 21 1.92 11.15 -0.07
C GLY A 21 2.94 11.60 0.96
N LYS A 22 4.26 11.42 0.76
CA LYS A 22 5.28 11.81 1.76
C LYS A 22 5.13 13.25 2.27
N ARG A 23 4.66 14.17 1.42
CA ARG A 23 4.37 15.58 1.79
C ARG A 23 2.95 15.82 2.30
N LYS A 24 2.00 14.95 1.96
CA LYS A 24 0.56 15.13 2.22
C LYS A 24 0.09 14.43 3.49
N PHE A 25 0.72 13.31 3.85
CA PHE A 25 0.35 12.55 5.03
C PHE A 25 0.79 13.31 6.31
N PRO A 26 -0.16 13.72 7.19
CA PRO A 26 0.18 14.54 8.35
C PRO A 26 1.14 13.83 9.31
N ALA A 27 2.19 14.53 9.75
CA ALA A 27 3.20 13.97 10.65
C ALA A 27 2.62 13.43 11.97
N LYS A 28 1.56 14.09 12.49
CA LYS A 28 0.83 13.66 13.71
C LYS A 28 0.26 12.24 13.66
N TYR A 29 0.05 11.68 12.46
CA TYR A 29 -0.51 10.34 12.27
C TYR A 29 0.51 9.28 11.84
N ARG A 30 1.79 9.66 11.71
CA ARG A 30 2.81 8.79 11.14
C ARG A 30 2.99 7.53 11.97
N ASP A 31 3.05 7.70 13.28
CA ASP A 31 3.36 6.62 14.23
C ASP A 31 2.10 5.90 14.76
N ASP A 32 0.89 6.37 14.40
CA ASP A 32 -0.35 5.71 14.80
C ASP A 32 -0.67 4.53 13.86
N PRO A 33 -0.61 3.26 14.32
CA PRO A 33 -0.83 2.10 13.48
C PRO A 33 -2.30 1.92 13.07
N THR A 34 -3.23 2.63 13.71
CA THR A 34 -4.66 2.60 13.39
C THR A 34 -5.04 3.65 12.34
N ILE A 35 -4.14 4.57 12.01
CA ILE A 35 -4.38 5.61 11.01
C ILE A 35 -3.70 5.24 9.69
N MET A 36 -4.49 5.27 8.63
CA MET A 36 -4.08 5.07 7.24
C MET A 36 -4.59 6.25 6.41
N PHE A 37 -4.41 6.17 5.10
CA PHE A 37 -5.05 7.09 4.17
C PHE A 37 -5.56 6.35 2.93
N GLU A 38 -6.60 6.91 2.34
CA GLU A 38 -7.15 6.49 1.07
C GLU A 38 -7.03 7.61 0.04
N ARG A 39 -7.07 7.20 -1.23
CA ARG A 39 -7.22 8.11 -2.36
C ARG A 39 -8.36 7.56 -3.21
N ARG A 40 -9.51 8.23 -3.14
CA ARG A 40 -10.77 7.78 -3.77
C ARG A 40 -10.76 7.86 -5.30
N ASN A 41 -9.84 8.65 -5.87
CA ASN A 41 -9.65 8.76 -7.31
C ASN A 41 -9.16 7.44 -7.94
N GLU A 42 -9.70 7.07 -9.10
CA GLU A 42 -9.25 5.92 -9.91
C GLU A 42 -7.76 6.01 -10.25
N ILE A 43 -7.28 7.23 -10.56
CA ILE A 43 -5.86 7.51 -10.82
C ILE A 43 -5.12 7.72 -9.50
N GLY A 44 -4.11 6.88 -9.24
CA GLY A 44 -3.36 6.91 -7.99
C GLY A 44 -4.04 6.18 -6.83
N LYS A 45 -5.10 5.41 -7.11
CA LYS A 45 -6.01 4.83 -6.10
C LYS A 45 -5.25 4.15 -4.96
N VAL A 46 -5.65 4.50 -3.74
CA VAL A 46 -5.30 3.78 -2.51
C VAL A 46 -6.61 3.45 -1.84
N TYR A 47 -6.88 2.16 -1.68
CA TYR A 47 -8.10 1.67 -1.05
C TYR A 47 -7.72 0.67 0.04
N ILE A 48 -8.29 0.83 1.23
CA ILE A 48 -8.07 -0.02 2.39
C ILE A 48 -9.34 -0.83 2.61
N GLU A 49 -9.24 -2.14 2.72
CA GLU A 49 -10.34 -3.00 3.14
C GLU A 49 -10.12 -3.37 4.61
N SER A 50 -11.08 -3.05 5.47
CA SER A 50 -11.01 -3.28 6.90
C SER A 50 -12.39 -3.58 7.49
N GLU A 51 -12.45 -4.23 8.64
CA GLU A 51 -13.72 -4.51 9.33
C GLU A 51 -14.40 -3.23 9.82
N VAL A 52 -13.62 -2.31 10.37
CA VAL A 52 -14.09 -0.97 10.75
C VAL A 52 -13.23 0.06 10.04
N LYS A 53 -13.89 1.09 9.50
CA LYS A 53 -13.26 2.23 8.86
C LYS A 53 -14.07 3.49 9.14
N GLU A 54 -13.40 4.53 9.61
CA GLU A 54 -13.98 5.85 9.86
C GLU A 54 -13.11 6.91 9.17
N ASP A 55 -13.74 7.83 8.45
CA ASP A 55 -13.06 9.00 7.91
C ASP A 55 -12.78 9.99 9.04
N ILE A 56 -11.55 10.48 9.13
CA ILE A 56 -11.12 11.44 10.16
C ILE A 56 -11.07 12.85 9.58
N GLU A 57 -10.34 13.03 8.47
CA GLU A 57 -10.23 14.30 7.79
C GLU A 57 -9.81 14.10 6.33
N GLU A 58 -10.07 15.09 5.49
CA GLU A 58 -9.63 15.11 4.09
C GLU A 58 -8.53 16.17 3.91
N VAL A 59 -7.42 15.78 3.31
CA VAL A 59 -6.26 16.64 3.06
C VAL A 59 -5.89 16.55 1.59
N GLU A 60 -6.10 17.65 0.86
CA GLU A 60 -5.93 17.72 -0.59
C GLU A 60 -6.73 16.65 -1.36
N ASP A 61 -6.08 15.56 -1.76
CA ASP A 61 -6.65 14.46 -2.55
C ASP A 61 -6.60 13.11 -1.81
N ILE A 62 -6.27 13.12 -0.51
CA ILE A 62 -6.27 11.95 0.36
C ILE A 62 -7.28 12.11 1.49
N VAL A 63 -7.88 11.00 1.89
CA VAL A 63 -8.77 10.92 3.06
C VAL A 63 -8.03 10.16 4.13
N ILE A 64 -7.80 10.79 5.29
CA ILE A 64 -7.24 10.14 6.46
C ILE A 64 -8.33 9.28 7.07
N VAL A 65 -8.04 8.00 7.27
CA VAL A 65 -9.00 7.02 7.78
C VAL A 65 -8.44 6.33 9.00
N LYS A 66 -9.28 6.14 10.01
CA LYS A 66 -9.02 5.26 11.14
C LYS A 66 -9.56 3.88 10.84
N VAL A 67 -8.72 2.86 10.95
CA VAL A 67 -9.02 1.50 10.56
C VAL A 67 -8.79 0.52 11.71
N LYS A 68 -9.61 -0.53 11.74
CA LYS A 68 -9.42 -1.68 12.63
C LYS A 68 -9.55 -2.96 11.80
N ASN A 69 -8.65 -3.91 12.05
CA ASN A 69 -8.58 -5.20 11.36
C ASN A 69 -8.54 -5.04 9.83
N VAL A 70 -7.41 -4.57 9.31
CA VAL A 70 -7.18 -4.43 7.86
C VAL A 70 -7.05 -5.80 7.21
N LEU A 71 -7.93 -6.09 6.26
CA LEU A 71 -8.03 -7.35 5.50
C LEU A 71 -7.27 -7.27 4.17
N GLY A 72 -7.21 -6.08 3.57
CA GLY A 72 -6.55 -5.88 2.29
C GLY A 72 -6.27 -4.43 1.95
N ILE A 73 -5.35 -4.22 1.02
CA ILE A 73 -5.02 -2.90 0.49
C ILE A 73 -4.87 -3.02 -1.02
N GLU A 74 -5.46 -2.10 -1.78
CA GLU A 74 -5.23 -1.96 -3.21
C GLU A 74 -4.51 -0.65 -3.50
N TYR A 75 -3.39 -0.73 -4.23
CA TYR A 75 -2.60 0.41 -4.67
C TYR A 75 -2.48 0.42 -6.19
N LYS A 76 -2.80 1.56 -6.80
CA LYS A 76 -2.51 1.85 -8.20
C LYS A 76 -1.69 3.13 -8.28
N SER A 77 -0.53 3.10 -8.92
CA SER A 77 0.26 4.32 -9.14
C SER A 77 -0.45 5.28 -10.10
N LYS A 78 -0.20 6.59 -9.98
CA LYS A 78 -0.71 7.60 -10.93
C LYS A 78 -0.33 7.31 -12.38
N SER A 79 0.88 6.76 -12.60
CA SER A 79 1.35 6.38 -13.95
C SER A 79 0.64 5.15 -14.54
N GLY A 80 -0.14 4.41 -13.75
CA GLY A 80 -0.79 3.17 -14.15
C GLY A 80 0.16 1.97 -14.32
N ARG A 81 1.49 2.16 -14.20
CA ARG A 81 2.49 1.10 -14.39
C ARG A 81 2.57 0.11 -13.23
N THR A 82 2.13 0.53 -12.05
CA THR A 82 2.09 -0.29 -10.84
C THR A 82 0.66 -0.52 -10.38
N ARG A 83 0.34 -1.79 -10.07
CA ARG A 83 -0.91 -2.26 -9.46
C ARG A 83 -0.56 -3.35 -8.46
N LEU A 84 -0.66 -3.03 -7.18
CA LEU A 84 -0.32 -3.95 -6.10
C LEU A 84 -1.53 -4.18 -5.20
N LYS A 85 -1.60 -5.39 -4.66
CA LYS A 85 -2.56 -5.77 -3.64
C LYS A 85 -1.82 -6.35 -2.44
N TRP A 86 -2.13 -5.87 -1.25
CA TRP A 86 -1.73 -6.50 0.00
C TRP A 86 -2.93 -7.25 0.55
N ARG A 87 -2.72 -8.47 1.05
CA ARG A 87 -3.75 -9.26 1.73
C ARG A 87 -3.24 -9.74 3.07
N GLN A 88 -4.07 -9.59 4.09
CA GLN A 88 -3.78 -10.09 5.43
C GLN A 88 -3.65 -11.61 5.40
N LEU A 89 -2.65 -12.11 6.12
CA LEU A 89 -2.48 -13.54 6.38
C LEU A 89 -2.63 -13.84 7.86
N TYR A 90 -2.02 -13.02 8.72
CA TYR A 90 -2.10 -13.19 10.17
C TYR A 90 -1.83 -11.86 10.87
N LYS A 91 -2.77 -11.38 11.70
CA LYS A 91 -2.67 -10.09 12.41
C LYS A 91 -2.23 -8.96 11.46
N ASN A 92 -1.09 -8.33 11.71
CA ASN A 92 -0.59 -7.24 10.88
C ASN A 92 0.35 -7.71 9.77
N PHE A 93 0.49 -9.03 9.56
CA PHE A 93 1.34 -9.59 8.53
C PHE A 93 0.52 -10.03 7.33
N GLY A 94 1.02 -9.75 6.14
CA GLY A 94 0.34 -10.07 4.91
C GLY A 94 1.28 -10.22 3.73
N LYS A 95 0.65 -10.44 2.58
CA LYS A 95 1.33 -10.69 1.31
C LYS A 95 1.00 -9.57 0.34
N LEU A 96 2.02 -8.87 -0.11
CA LEU A 96 1.98 -7.88 -1.17
C LEU A 96 2.33 -8.54 -2.50
N TYR A 97 1.48 -8.39 -3.50
CA TYR A 97 1.69 -8.99 -4.82
C TYR A 97 1.09 -8.15 -5.94
N GLY A 98 1.57 -8.39 -7.16
CA GLY A 98 1.04 -7.80 -8.39
C GLY A 98 2.11 -7.13 -9.24
N LYS A 99 1.67 -6.25 -10.13
CA LYS A 99 2.53 -5.59 -11.10
C LYS A 99 3.26 -4.41 -10.47
N ALA A 100 4.58 -4.47 -10.42
CA ALA A 100 5.45 -3.37 -10.03
C ALA A 100 6.23 -2.79 -11.22
N SER A 101 6.53 -1.49 -11.13
CA SER A 101 7.53 -0.79 -11.95
C SER A 101 8.89 -0.76 -11.24
N GLY A 102 9.96 -0.37 -11.93
CA GLY A 102 11.29 -0.22 -11.32
C GLY A 102 11.30 0.74 -10.13
N ASN A 103 10.64 1.90 -10.25
CA ASN A 103 10.53 2.87 -9.15
C ASN A 103 9.79 2.29 -7.93
N THR A 104 8.79 1.43 -8.17
CA THR A 104 8.08 0.75 -7.09
C THR A 104 9.01 -0.17 -6.30
N LEU A 105 9.94 -0.87 -6.97
CA LEU A 105 10.93 -1.66 -6.26
C LEU A 105 11.81 -0.79 -5.37
N VAL A 106 12.32 0.32 -5.89
CA VAL A 106 13.15 1.27 -5.11
C VAL A 106 12.40 1.72 -3.85
N ASN A 107 11.14 2.17 -3.98
CA ASN A 107 10.34 2.58 -2.84
C ASN A 107 10.10 1.44 -1.83
N LEU A 108 9.91 0.20 -2.29
CA LEU A 108 9.79 -0.96 -1.40
C LEU A 108 11.07 -1.21 -0.60
N TYR A 109 12.23 -1.13 -1.27
CA TYR A 109 13.54 -1.27 -0.62
C TYR A 109 13.81 -0.15 0.40
N GLU A 110 13.46 1.09 0.08
CA GLU A 110 13.64 2.26 0.95
C GLU A 110 12.86 2.12 2.27
N VAL A 111 11.69 1.49 2.25
CA VAL A 111 10.86 1.28 3.44
C VAL A 111 11.13 -0.06 4.15
N GLY A 112 12.15 -0.80 3.74
CA GLY A 112 12.59 -2.03 4.41
C GLY A 112 12.06 -3.34 3.81
N ILE A 113 11.23 -3.31 2.77
CA ILE A 113 10.67 -4.51 2.13
C ILE A 113 11.69 -5.04 1.10
N ARG A 114 12.48 -6.05 1.49
CA ARG A 114 13.65 -6.52 0.71
C ARG A 114 13.51 -7.89 0.06
N ASP A 115 12.76 -8.82 0.65
CA ASP A 115 12.65 -10.21 0.16
C ASP A 115 11.67 -10.35 -1.01
N ILE A 116 11.81 -9.49 -2.01
CA ILE A 116 10.91 -9.40 -3.17
C ILE A 116 11.19 -10.54 -4.14
N ARG A 117 10.21 -11.40 -4.34
CA ARG A 117 10.22 -12.48 -5.33
C ARG A 117 9.67 -11.96 -6.65
N ILE A 118 10.49 -12.00 -7.70
CA ILE A 118 10.06 -11.68 -9.06
C ILE A 118 9.42 -12.93 -9.66
N LEU A 119 8.14 -12.84 -10.03
CA LEU A 119 7.41 -13.93 -10.66
C LEU A 119 7.69 -13.91 -12.16
N LYS A 120 8.27 -14.99 -12.69
CA LYS A 120 8.38 -15.17 -14.14
C LYS A 120 6.98 -15.30 -14.74
N PRO A 121 6.70 -14.72 -15.92
CA PRO A 121 5.44 -14.97 -16.60
C PRO A 121 5.29 -16.49 -16.79
N ARG A 122 4.14 -17.05 -16.37
CA ARG A 122 3.80 -18.43 -16.73
C ARG A 122 3.72 -18.49 -18.25
N GLU A 123 4.65 -19.22 -18.88
CA GLU A 123 4.51 -19.60 -20.27
C GLU A 123 3.18 -20.32 -20.40
N ARG A 124 2.24 -19.72 -21.12
CA ARG A 124 1.01 -20.42 -21.52
C ARG A 124 1.47 -21.44 -22.56
N LYS A 125 1.49 -22.72 -22.18
CA LYS A 125 1.55 -23.83 -23.13
C LYS A 125 0.33 -23.82 -24.03
#